data_AF-A0A6P0KNY0-F1
#
_entry.id   AF-A0A6P0KNY0-F1
#
_cell.length_a   1.000
_cell.length_b   1.000
_cell.length_c   1.000
_cell.angle_alpha   90.00
_cell.angle_beta   90.00
_cell.angle_gamma   90.00
#
_symmetry.space_group_name_H-M   'P 1'
#
loop_
_entity.id
_entity.type
_entity.pdbx_description
1 polymer ?
#
loop_
_entity_poly.entity_id
_entity_poly.type
_entity_poly.pdbx_seq_one_letter_code
_entity_poly.pdbx_strand_id
1 'polypeptide(L)'
;MTKLKRYWMVVHYETEFEAENEDEAYHNIRLGNRIIENATVVAKELPESSEGTHLKEIINEAKLEARREAAVSILLAQLARKTKDYALRWEGLSKLAPHRQQQIEALSLEQIECLSIDAIAFSSIADLERWLDGFSG
;
A
#
# COMPACT_ATOMS: atom_id res chain seq x y z
N MET A 1 -5.62 -25.98 -21.38
CA MET A 1 -5.55 -24.55 -21.72
C MET A 1 -5.85 -23.77 -20.45
N THR A 2 -4.86 -23.04 -19.95
CA THR A 2 -5.01 -22.14 -18.80
C THR A 2 -5.80 -20.91 -19.24
N LYS A 3 -6.83 -20.54 -18.49
CA LYS A 3 -7.66 -19.36 -18.78
C LYS A 3 -6.81 -18.11 -18.54
N LEU A 4 -6.63 -17.27 -19.56
CA LEU A 4 -5.94 -15.98 -19.44
C LEU A 4 -6.77 -15.08 -18.52
N LYS A 5 -6.16 -14.59 -17.43
CA LYS A 5 -6.76 -13.63 -16.49
C LYS A 5 -6.24 -12.23 -16.82
N ARG A 6 -7.11 -11.22 -16.79
CA ARG A 6 -6.71 -9.81 -17.01
C ARG A 6 -6.57 -9.13 -15.67
N TYR A 7 -5.42 -8.50 -15.44
CA TYR A 7 -5.10 -7.73 -14.24
C TYR A 7 -5.02 -6.25 -14.57
N TRP A 8 -5.50 -5.41 -13.64
CA TRP A 8 -5.22 -3.97 -13.64
C TRP A 8 -4.28 -3.63 -12.51
N MET A 9 -3.31 -2.79 -12.82
CA MET A 9 -2.32 -2.31 -11.88
C MET A 9 -2.41 -0.82 -11.73
N VAL A 10 -2.67 -0.37 -10.51
CA VAL A 10 -2.72 1.05 -10.19
C VAL A 10 -1.40 1.44 -9.54
N VAL A 11 -0.60 2.20 -10.28
CA VAL A 11 0.58 2.88 -9.76
C VAL A 11 0.13 4.23 -9.25
N HIS A 12 0.54 4.62 -8.04
CA HIS A 12 0.34 5.99 -7.58
C HIS A 12 1.12 6.91 -8.56
N TYR A 13 0.39 7.63 -9.43
CA TYR A 13 0.69 8.09 -10.80
C TYR A 13 0.19 7.11 -11.90
N GLU A 14 -1.10 7.26 -12.24
CA GLU A 14 -1.92 6.41 -13.12
C GLU A 14 -1.23 5.89 -14.39
N THR A 15 -1.19 4.56 -14.59
CA THR A 15 -0.93 3.92 -15.89
C THR A 15 -1.64 2.58 -16.01
N GLU A 16 -2.08 2.23 -17.22
CA GLU A 16 -2.74 0.96 -17.57
C GLU A 16 -1.77 0.06 -18.32
N PHE A 17 -1.65 -1.21 -17.94
CA PHE A 17 -1.01 -2.24 -18.78
C PHE A 17 -1.58 -3.64 -18.47
N GLU A 18 -1.45 -4.57 -19.41
CA GLU A 18 -1.92 -5.95 -19.27
C GLU A 18 -0.75 -6.87 -18.89
N ALA A 19 -0.98 -7.75 -17.91
CA ALA A 19 -0.03 -8.78 -17.47
C ALA A 19 -0.72 -10.15 -17.41
N GLU A 20 0.00 -11.23 -17.72
CA GLU A 20 -0.56 -12.59 -17.74
C GLU A 20 -0.57 -13.25 -16.35
N ASN A 21 0.28 -12.76 -15.43
CA ASN A 21 0.40 -13.26 -14.06
C ASN A 21 0.88 -12.18 -13.08
N GLU A 22 0.86 -12.51 -11.79
CA GLU A 22 1.21 -11.61 -10.68
C GLU A 22 2.72 -11.26 -10.66
N ASP A 23 3.62 -12.18 -11.02
CA ASP A 23 5.06 -11.89 -11.06
C ASP A 23 5.42 -10.86 -12.15
N GLU A 24 4.74 -10.91 -13.30
CA GLU A 24 4.86 -9.92 -14.38
C GLU A 24 4.35 -8.54 -13.98
N ALA A 25 3.42 -8.47 -13.03
CA ALA A 25 2.97 -7.23 -12.43
C ALA A 25 4.05 -6.62 -11.52
N TYR A 26 4.82 -7.41 -10.77
CA TYR A 26 5.77 -6.89 -9.79
C TYR A 26 7.13 -6.43 -10.37
N HIS A 27 7.38 -6.55 -11.68
CA HIS A 27 8.65 -6.14 -12.28
C HIS A 27 8.63 -4.71 -12.80
N ASN A 28 9.47 -3.84 -12.20
CA ASN A 28 9.87 -2.50 -12.65
C ASN A 28 8.92 -1.86 -13.68
N ILE A 29 7.98 -1.04 -13.20
CA ILE A 29 7.11 -0.28 -14.09
C ILE A 29 7.98 0.65 -14.94
N ARG A 30 8.16 0.26 -16.19
CA ARG A 30 8.92 1.01 -17.18
C ARG A 30 7.96 1.96 -17.89
N LEU A 31 7.91 3.21 -17.46
CA LEU A 31 7.16 4.26 -18.14
C LEU A 31 8.01 4.87 -19.25
N GLY A 32 7.92 4.30 -20.45
CA GLY A 32 8.74 4.68 -21.60
C GLY A 32 10.23 4.46 -21.30
N ASN A 33 10.98 5.56 -21.14
CA ASN A 33 12.43 5.51 -20.85
C ASN A 33 12.76 5.69 -19.36
N ARG A 34 11.76 5.76 -18.47
CA ARG A 34 11.96 5.97 -17.02
C ARG A 34 11.60 4.71 -16.24
N ILE A 35 12.47 4.36 -15.30
CA ILE A 35 12.19 3.35 -14.26
C ILE A 35 11.63 4.11 -13.07
N ILE A 36 10.41 3.76 -12.63
CA ILE A 36 9.90 4.26 -11.36
C ILE A 36 10.40 3.34 -10.24
N GLU A 37 11.29 3.85 -9.42
CA GLU A 37 11.74 3.19 -8.21
C GLU A 37 10.79 3.51 -7.05
N ASN A 38 10.46 2.52 -6.22
CA ASN A 38 9.56 2.64 -5.05
C ASN A 38 8.08 2.91 -5.39
N ALA A 39 7.58 2.34 -6.50
CA ALA A 39 6.15 2.31 -6.78
C ALA A 39 5.43 1.31 -5.86
N THR A 40 4.31 1.71 -5.26
CA THR A 40 3.32 0.77 -4.69
C THR A 40 2.42 0.28 -5.81
N VAL A 41 2.23 -1.03 -5.87
CA VAL A 41 1.55 -1.72 -6.95
C VAL A 41 0.49 -2.62 -6.34
N VAL A 42 -0.76 -2.38 -6.71
CA VAL A 42 -1.88 -3.27 -6.35
C VAL A 42 -2.45 -3.86 -7.63
N ALA A 43 -2.48 -5.19 -7.69
CA ALA A 43 -3.06 -5.94 -8.79
C ALA A 43 -4.49 -6.36 -8.44
N LYS A 44 -5.46 -6.07 -9.32
CA LYS A 44 -6.83 -6.58 -9.21
C LYS A 44 -7.18 -7.47 -10.40
N GLU A 45 -7.68 -8.67 -10.10
CA GLU A 45 -8.22 -9.58 -11.11
C GLU A 45 -9.56 -9.04 -11.63
N LEU A 46 -9.72 -8.98 -12.95
CA LEU A 46 -10.98 -8.59 -13.57
C LEU A 46 -11.87 -9.81 -13.86
N PRO A 47 -13.16 -9.77 -13.47
CA PRO A 47 -14.13 -10.73 -13.97
C PRO A 47 -14.34 -10.57 -15.48
N GLU A 48 -14.52 -11.70 -16.17
CA GLU A 48 -14.64 -11.76 -17.64
C GLU A 48 -15.80 -10.93 -18.22
N SER A 49 -16.79 -10.57 -17.40
CA SER A 49 -18.02 -9.87 -17.78
C SER A 49 -18.08 -8.41 -17.35
N SER A 50 -16.95 -7.78 -17.00
CA SER A 50 -16.93 -6.43 -16.43
C SER A 50 -17.26 -5.35 -17.48
N GLU A 51 -18.53 -4.92 -17.54
CA GLU A 51 -18.93 -3.71 -18.24
C GLU A 51 -18.70 -2.44 -17.39
N GLY A 52 -18.61 -1.28 -18.05
CA GLY A 52 -17.90 -0.08 -17.59
C GLY A 52 -18.13 0.44 -16.15
N THR A 53 -19.30 0.22 -15.53
CA THR A 53 -19.53 0.63 -14.12
C THR A 53 -18.77 -0.25 -13.13
N HIS A 54 -18.75 -1.57 -13.36
CA HIS A 54 -18.06 -2.52 -12.49
C HIS A 54 -16.53 -2.34 -12.56
N LEU A 55 -16.02 -1.99 -13.75
CA LEU A 55 -14.61 -1.66 -13.93
C LEU A 55 -14.21 -0.40 -13.13
N LYS A 56 -15.05 0.64 -13.09
CA LYS A 56 -14.77 1.85 -12.31
C LYS A 56 -14.71 1.58 -10.80
N GLU A 57 -15.58 0.71 -10.31
CA GLU A 57 -15.58 0.29 -8.91
C GLU A 57 -14.29 -0.46 -8.56
N ILE A 58 -13.90 -1.45 -9.37
CA ILE A 58 -12.65 -2.21 -9.18
C ILE A 58 -11.43 -1.29 -9.21
N ILE A 59 -11.39 -0.34 -10.16
CA ILE A 59 -10.29 0.64 -10.25
C ILE A 59 -10.27 1.53 -9.00
N ASN A 60 -11.42 1.99 -8.52
CA ASN A 60 -11.49 2.81 -7.31
C ASN A 60 -11.03 2.03 -6.08
N GLU A 61 -11.45 0.78 -5.93
CA GLU A 61 -10.98 -0.10 -4.85
C GLU A 61 -9.46 -0.31 -4.91
N ALA A 62 -8.93 -0.60 -6.09
CA ALA A 62 -7.49 -0.72 -6.31
C ALA A 62 -6.72 0.57 -5.93
N LYS A 63 -7.28 1.74 -6.28
CA LYS A 63 -6.71 3.04 -5.90
C LYS A 63 -6.68 3.24 -4.39
N LEU A 64 -7.78 2.92 -3.70
CA LEU A 64 -7.87 3.07 -2.24
C LEU A 64 -6.90 2.13 -1.51
N GLU A 65 -6.76 0.89 -2.00
CA GLU A 65 -5.81 -0.08 -1.45
C GLU A 65 -4.36 0.35 -1.68
N ALA A 66 -4.01 0.78 -2.90
CA ALA A 66 -2.67 1.25 -3.21
C ALA A 66 -2.26 2.45 -2.36
N ARG A 67 -3.21 3.38 -2.11
CA ARG A 67 -3.00 4.51 -1.22
C ARG A 67 -2.76 4.07 0.22
N ARG A 68 -3.55 3.12 0.73
CA ARG A 68 -3.37 2.57 2.08
C ARG A 68 -2.00 1.89 2.22
N GLU A 69 -1.65 1.02 1.29
CA GLU A 69 -0.36 0.31 1.32
C GLU A 69 0.83 1.26 1.23
N ALA A 70 0.73 2.32 0.41
CA ALA A 70 1.73 3.37 0.33
C ALA A 70 1.88 4.10 1.67
N ALA A 71 0.76 4.49 2.30
CA ALA A 71 0.77 5.18 3.59
C ALA A 71 1.41 4.31 4.70
N VAL A 72 1.05 3.03 4.77
CA VAL A 72 1.67 2.07 5.71
C VAL A 72 3.16 1.90 5.43
N SER A 73 3.55 1.78 4.16
CA SER A 73 4.96 1.63 3.77
C SER A 73 5.78 2.86 4.13
N ILE A 74 5.23 4.07 3.95
CA ILE A 74 5.86 5.33 4.34
C ILE A 74 6.04 5.37 5.86
N LEU A 75 4.98 5.09 6.63
CA LEU A 75 5.03 5.04 8.10
C LEU A 75 6.16 4.13 8.58
N LEU A 76 6.19 2.88 8.10
CA LEU A 76 7.18 1.89 8.51
C LEU A 76 8.60 2.27 8.06
N ALA A 77 8.76 2.89 6.89
CA ALA A 77 10.05 3.37 6.43
C ALA A 77 10.58 4.53 7.27
N GLN A 78 9.72 5.46 7.69
CA GLN A 78 10.10 6.54 8.61
C GLN A 78 10.54 5.95 9.95
N LEU A 79 9.73 5.09 10.55
CA LEU A 79 10.06 4.43 11.82
C LEU A 79 11.36 3.65 11.75
N ALA A 80 11.54 2.81 10.72
CA ALA A 80 12.76 2.04 10.50
C ALA A 80 14.03 2.89 10.49
N ARG A 81 13.99 4.06 9.83
CA ARG A 81 15.14 4.97 9.77
C ARG A 81 15.44 5.59 11.13
N LYS A 82 14.42 5.92 11.91
CA LYS A 82 14.56 6.59 13.20
C LYS A 82 15.02 5.62 14.30
N THR A 83 14.44 4.43 14.33
CA THR A 83 14.75 3.39 15.33
C THR A 83 15.96 2.55 14.93
N LYS A 84 16.40 2.63 13.67
CA LYS A 84 17.38 1.73 13.02
C LYS A 84 16.94 0.26 12.99
N ASP A 85 15.65 0.00 13.17
CA ASP A 85 15.06 -1.33 13.02
C ASP A 85 14.52 -1.50 11.59
N TYR A 86 15.38 -1.99 10.70
CA TYR A 86 15.01 -2.20 9.30
C TYR A 86 14.10 -3.40 9.06
N ALA A 87 13.86 -4.25 10.07
CA ALA A 87 12.89 -5.34 9.96
C ALA A 87 11.48 -4.80 9.70
N LEU A 88 11.17 -3.58 10.20
CA LEU A 88 9.92 -2.86 9.91
C LEU A 88 9.65 -2.69 8.40
N ARG A 89 10.68 -2.66 7.56
CA ARG A 89 10.52 -2.51 6.09
C ARG A 89 10.19 -3.82 5.38
N TRP A 90 10.62 -4.96 5.93
CA TRP A 90 10.52 -6.26 5.27
C TRP A 90 9.42 -7.12 5.87
N GLU A 91 9.24 -7.08 7.19
CA GLU A 91 8.18 -7.78 7.92
C GLU A 91 6.87 -6.99 7.97
N GLY A 92 6.90 -5.70 7.61
CA GLY A 92 5.71 -4.87 7.55
C GLY A 92 5.08 -4.63 8.93
N LEU A 93 3.74 -4.57 8.97
CA LEU A 93 3.00 -4.42 10.23
C LEU A 93 3.15 -5.61 11.18
N SER A 94 3.51 -6.80 10.68
CA SER A 94 3.69 -7.99 11.52
C SER A 94 4.84 -7.87 12.52
N LYS A 95 5.75 -6.90 12.29
CA LYS A 95 6.83 -6.55 13.22
C LYS A 95 6.33 -5.87 14.50
N LEU A 96 5.16 -5.25 14.44
CA LEU A 96 4.54 -4.55 15.56
C LEU A 96 3.80 -5.54 16.47
N ALA A 97 3.50 -5.11 17.70
CA ALA A 97 2.67 -5.91 18.58
C ALA A 97 1.28 -6.14 17.94
N PRO A 98 0.66 -7.34 18.06
CA PRO A 98 -0.58 -7.67 17.35
C PRO A 98 -1.72 -6.66 17.54
N HIS A 99 -1.87 -6.10 18.75
CA HIS A 99 -2.87 -5.07 19.03
C HIS A 99 -2.61 -3.76 18.27
N ARG A 100 -1.35 -3.38 18.05
CA ARG A 100 -0.97 -2.19 17.27
C ARG A 100 -1.18 -2.41 15.78
N GLN A 101 -0.91 -3.62 15.28
CA GLN A 101 -1.25 -4.00 13.92
C GLN A 101 -2.75 -3.82 13.67
N GLN A 102 -3.59 -4.38 14.54
CA GLN A 102 -5.05 -4.26 14.43
C GLN A 102 -5.52 -2.80 14.49
N GLN A 103 -4.93 -1.97 15.35
CA GLN A 103 -5.27 -0.55 15.40
C GLN A 103 -4.94 0.18 14.09
N ILE A 104 -3.77 -0.08 13.49
CA ILE A 104 -3.38 0.52 12.21
C ILE A 104 -4.30 0.04 11.07
N GLU A 105 -4.63 -1.25 11.05
CA GLU A 105 -5.57 -1.82 10.08
C GLU A 105 -6.97 -1.23 10.21
N ALA A 106 -7.39 -0.89 11.43
CA ALA A 106 -8.69 -0.28 11.72
C ALA A 106 -8.80 1.22 11.38
N LEU A 107 -7.69 1.93 11.16
CA LEU A 107 -7.71 3.35 10.77
C LEU A 107 -8.42 3.53 9.43
N SER A 108 -9.11 4.65 9.22
CA SER A 108 -9.60 5.06 7.90
C SER A 108 -8.43 5.37 6.95
N LEU A 109 -8.72 5.50 5.64
CA LEU A 109 -7.68 5.86 4.66
C LEU A 109 -7.06 7.23 4.99
N GLU A 110 -7.89 8.21 5.33
CA GLU A 110 -7.46 9.56 5.68
C GLU A 110 -6.60 9.55 6.95
N GLN A 111 -6.97 8.72 7.94
CA GLN A 111 -6.22 8.60 9.18
C GLN A 111 -4.83 7.97 8.96
N ILE A 112 -4.72 6.90 8.16
CA ILE A 112 -3.42 6.29 7.88
C ILE A 112 -2.53 7.19 7.01
N GLU A 113 -3.12 7.96 6.09
CA GLU A 113 -2.39 8.98 5.32
C GLU A 113 -1.86 10.08 6.23
N CYS A 114 -2.68 10.62 7.15
CA CYS A 114 -2.22 11.57 8.17
C CYS A 114 -1.12 11.00 9.05
N LEU A 115 -1.29 9.77 9.55
CA LEU A 115 -0.27 9.08 10.34
C LEU A 115 1.05 8.94 9.58
N SER A 116 1.01 8.63 8.28
CA SER A 116 2.22 8.50 7.46
C SER A 116 3.02 9.82 7.36
N ILE A 117 2.34 10.96 7.45
CA ILE A 117 2.94 12.31 7.46
C ILE A 117 3.47 12.63 8.87
N ASP A 118 2.65 12.43 9.90
CA ASP A 118 3.02 12.68 11.30
C ASP A 118 4.25 11.85 11.72
N ALA A 119 4.40 10.65 11.16
CA ALA A 119 5.53 9.77 11.40
C ALA A 119 6.91 10.38 11.08
N ILE A 120 6.97 11.46 10.28
CA ILE A 120 8.21 12.22 10.04
C ILE A 120 8.76 12.80 11.35
N ALA A 121 7.87 13.22 12.25
CA ALA A 121 8.21 13.80 13.54
C ALA A 121 8.48 12.74 14.62
N PHE A 122 8.16 11.47 14.37
CA PHE A 122 8.40 10.42 15.34
C PHE A 122 9.90 10.17 15.51
N SER A 123 10.29 9.96 16.76
CA SER A 123 11.65 9.62 17.17
C SER A 123 11.79 8.15 17.57
N SER A 124 10.67 7.47 17.84
CA SER A 124 10.62 6.13 18.40
C SER A 124 9.30 5.41 18.11
N ILE A 125 9.25 4.10 18.35
CA ILE A 125 7.99 3.33 18.36
C ILE A 125 7.00 3.88 19.40
N ALA A 126 7.49 4.39 20.54
CA ALA A 126 6.62 4.95 21.58
C ALA A 126 5.86 6.21 21.11
N ASP A 127 6.36 6.93 20.11
CA ASP A 127 5.63 8.05 19.50
C ASP A 127 4.44 7.55 18.66
N LEU A 128 4.63 6.47 17.90
CA LEU A 128 3.55 5.78 17.19
C LEU A 128 2.49 5.26 18.17
N GLU A 129 2.91 4.61 19.25
CA GLU A 129 2.00 4.09 20.26
C GLU A 129 1.16 5.20 20.90
N ARG A 130 1.80 6.31 21.28
CA ARG A 130 1.10 7.50 21.80
C ARG A 130 0.12 8.11 20.79
N TRP A 131 0.49 8.15 19.52
CA TRP A 131 -0.41 8.63 18.47
C TRP A 131 -1.64 7.73 18.35
N LEU A 132 -1.46 6.40 18.31
CA LEU A 132 -2.55 5.42 18.20
C LEU A 132 -3.47 5.44 19.44
N ASP A 133 -2.90 5.65 20.63
CA ASP A 133 -3.67 5.78 21.87
C ASP A 133 -4.58 7.02 21.85
N GLY A 134 -4.20 8.07 21.13
CA GLY A 134 -5.02 9.29 20.96
C GLY A 134 -6.30 9.09 20.15
N PHE A 135 -6.43 7.99 19.40
CA PHE A 135 -7.62 7.63 18.61
C PHE A 135 -8.44 6.49 19.25
N SER A 136 -8.07 6.07 20.47
CA SER A 136 -8.76 5.02 21.22
C SER A 136 -9.98 5.53 22.01
N GLY A 137 -10.70 6.51 21.46
CA GLY A 137 -11.85 7.19 22.08
C GLY A 137 -13.12 7.10 21.23
#